data_AF-A0A062IQM3-F1
#
_entry.id   AF-A0A062IQM3-F1
#
_cell.length_a   1.000
_cell.length_b   1.000
_cell.length_c   1.000
_cell.angle_alpha   90.00
_cell.angle_beta   90.00
_cell.angle_gamma   90.00
#
_symmetry.space_group_name_H-M   'P 1'
#
loop_
_entity.id
_entity.type
_entity.pdbx_description
1 polymer ?
#
loop_
_entity_poly.entity_id
_entity_poly.type
_entity_poly.pdbx_seq_one_letter_code
_entity_poly.pdbx_strand_id
1 'polypeptide(L)'
;MRVEDTDIPRIYPGSEDHILASLEAFQFDPDAEIIFQKDRLDIYESVLDQLKKEGLVYACQCTRKMLGSNAIYAGTCRDLQLDFQHQAIRVKVQDQPICFDDRLQGLHCSNLEHDLGDFVLKRRDGIINYQLAVVVDDYLQGITHVVRGADLLDNTERQIWLGQLLGYPKLSYMHLPLAMNDQGQKLSKQNLAHALDLTKAPELLQQAIQALGQPQVDLDRPEVMLKQAVTQWNVDLIPHGQQLCGTYL
;
A
#
# COMPACT_ATOMS: atom_id res chain seq x y z
N MET A 1 -8.94 -10.46 -4.48
CA MET A 1 -8.88 -9.38 -3.46
C MET A 1 -7.99 -9.86 -2.32
N ARG A 2 -7.28 -8.96 -1.63
CA ARG A 2 -6.41 -9.28 -0.49
C ARG A 2 -6.73 -8.35 0.69
N VAL A 3 -6.93 -8.91 1.88
CA VAL A 3 -7.11 -8.19 3.14
C VAL A 3 -5.77 -8.08 3.85
N GLU A 4 -5.31 -6.85 4.10
CA GLU A 4 -4.00 -6.56 4.71
C GLU A 4 -4.11 -6.37 6.23
N ASP A 5 -4.26 -7.48 6.96
CA ASP A 5 -4.61 -7.55 8.39
C ASP A 5 -3.45 -8.03 9.29
N THR A 6 -2.21 -7.72 8.92
CA THR A 6 -1.01 -8.13 9.68
C THR A 6 -0.84 -7.41 11.03
N ASP A 7 -1.34 -6.17 11.18
CA ASP A 7 -1.27 -5.38 12.43
C ASP A 7 -2.58 -5.54 13.22
N ILE A 8 -2.85 -6.76 13.69
CA ILE A 8 -4.08 -7.14 14.42
C ILE A 8 -4.49 -6.12 15.50
N PRO A 9 -3.57 -5.62 16.36
CA PRO A 9 -3.94 -4.64 17.39
C PRO A 9 -4.50 -3.31 16.87
N ARG A 10 -4.29 -2.98 15.59
CA ARG A 10 -4.81 -1.76 14.95
C ARG A 10 -6.08 -2.00 14.13
N ILE A 11 -6.52 -3.24 14.00
CA ILE A 11 -7.75 -3.56 13.28
C ILE A 11 -8.95 -3.08 14.10
N TYR A 12 -9.82 -2.30 13.46
CA TYR A 12 -11.05 -1.86 14.09
C TYR A 12 -12.07 -3.00 14.04
N PRO A 13 -12.71 -3.39 15.16
CA PRO A 13 -13.69 -4.48 15.16
C PRO A 13 -14.77 -4.30 14.09
N GLY A 14 -15.05 -5.35 13.32
CA GLY A 14 -16.04 -5.35 12.24
C GLY A 14 -15.61 -4.61 10.96
N SER A 15 -14.37 -4.11 10.86
CA SER A 15 -13.92 -3.43 9.63
C SER A 15 -13.75 -4.38 8.45
N GLU A 16 -13.32 -5.62 8.69
CA GLU A 16 -13.21 -6.64 7.64
C GLU A 16 -14.60 -6.93 7.04
N ASP A 17 -15.58 -7.25 7.90
CA ASP A 17 -16.97 -7.49 7.48
C ASP A 17 -17.57 -6.30 6.72
N HIS A 18 -17.33 -5.07 7.19
CA HIS A 18 -17.82 -3.88 6.52
C HIS A 18 -17.16 -3.66 5.14
N ILE A 19 -15.86 -3.95 4.99
CA ILE A 19 -15.17 -3.89 3.70
C ILE A 19 -15.75 -4.93 2.74
N LEU A 20 -15.98 -6.16 3.21
CA LEU A 20 -16.58 -7.23 2.41
C LEU A 20 -18.00 -6.88 1.96
N ALA A 21 -18.83 -6.40 2.89
CA ALA A 21 -20.18 -5.92 2.59
C ALA A 21 -20.17 -4.72 1.63
N SER A 22 -19.15 -3.86 1.71
CA SER A 22 -18.98 -2.75 0.75
C SER A 22 -18.69 -3.26 -0.65
N LEU A 23 -17.78 -4.23 -0.80
CA LEU A 23 -17.49 -4.83 -2.11
C LEU A 23 -18.74 -5.47 -2.71
N GLU A 24 -19.53 -6.20 -1.91
CA GLU A 24 -20.79 -6.81 -2.34
C GLU A 24 -21.83 -5.74 -2.75
N ALA A 25 -22.04 -4.71 -1.92
CA ALA A 25 -23.01 -3.65 -2.22
C ALA A 25 -22.67 -2.87 -3.49
N PHE A 26 -21.38 -2.64 -3.73
CA PHE A 26 -20.88 -1.99 -4.96
C PHE A 26 -20.66 -2.97 -6.12
N GLN A 27 -20.94 -4.27 -5.93
CA GLN A 27 -20.81 -5.34 -6.93
C GLN A 27 -19.41 -5.40 -7.56
N PHE A 28 -18.39 -5.18 -6.73
CA PHE A 28 -16.99 -5.41 -7.09
C PHE A 28 -16.64 -6.89 -6.86
N ASP A 29 -16.89 -7.71 -7.88
CA ASP A 29 -16.66 -9.15 -7.83
C ASP A 29 -15.17 -9.48 -8.04
N PRO A 30 -14.47 -10.07 -7.04
CA PRO A 30 -13.10 -10.51 -7.21
C PRO A 30 -13.01 -11.78 -8.07
N ASP A 31 -12.07 -11.82 -9.01
CA ASP A 31 -11.85 -13.00 -9.89
C ASP A 31 -11.30 -14.24 -9.16
N ALA A 32 -10.69 -14.03 -7.99
CA ALA A 32 -10.02 -15.06 -7.20
C ALA A 32 -10.43 -14.98 -5.74
N GLU A 33 -10.20 -16.08 -5.02
CA GLU A 33 -10.47 -16.19 -3.59
C GLU A 33 -9.83 -15.02 -2.81
N ILE A 34 -10.58 -14.53 -1.82
CA ILE A 34 -10.10 -13.51 -0.90
C ILE A 34 -9.08 -14.14 0.03
N ILE A 35 -7.88 -13.55 0.06
CA ILE A 35 -6.82 -13.98 0.98
C ILE A 35 -6.64 -12.97 2.11
N PHE A 36 -6.24 -13.46 3.28
CA PHE A 36 -5.95 -12.66 4.47
C PHE A 36 -4.47 -12.79 4.82
N GLN A 37 -3.81 -11.67 5.10
CA GLN A 37 -2.38 -11.68 5.41
C GLN A 37 -2.07 -12.27 6.78
N LYS A 38 -3.01 -12.22 7.74
CA LYS A 38 -2.88 -12.86 9.06
C LYS A 38 -2.68 -14.38 8.97
N ASP A 39 -3.17 -15.00 7.90
CA ASP A 39 -3.06 -16.46 7.67
C ASP A 39 -1.79 -16.84 6.88
N ARG A 40 -0.91 -15.86 6.61
CA ARG A 40 0.25 -16.01 5.71
C ARG A 40 1.58 -15.72 6.39
N LEU A 41 1.58 -15.62 7.73
CA LEU A 41 2.76 -15.22 8.51
C LEU A 41 3.97 -16.14 8.25
N ASP A 42 3.75 -17.45 8.14
CA ASP A 42 4.83 -18.42 7.88
C ASP A 42 5.56 -18.16 6.56
N ILE A 43 4.86 -17.67 5.53
CA ILE A 43 5.45 -17.30 4.24
C ILE A 43 6.40 -16.11 4.44
N TYR A 44 5.98 -15.09 5.19
CA TYR A 44 6.80 -13.92 5.44
C TYR A 44 8.01 -14.24 6.31
N GLU A 45 7.87 -15.13 7.30
CA GLU A 45 9.00 -15.63 8.10
C GLU A 45 9.99 -16.39 7.24
N SER A 46 9.53 -17.22 6.30
CA SER A 46 10.39 -17.93 5.35
C SER A 46 11.22 -16.98 4.48
N VAL A 47 10.60 -15.91 3.98
CA VAL A 47 11.29 -14.86 3.22
C VAL A 47 12.29 -14.11 4.09
N LEU A 48 11.96 -13.81 5.35
CA LEU A 48 12.91 -13.21 6.30
C LEU A 48 14.11 -14.14 6.53
N ASP A 49 13.89 -15.45 6.65
CA ASP A 49 14.97 -16.42 6.81
C ASP A 49 15.86 -16.52 5.57
N GLN A 50 15.30 -16.40 4.37
CA GLN A 50 16.08 -16.27 3.14
C GLN A 50 16.98 -15.02 3.20
N LEU A 51 16.40 -13.85 3.46
CA LEU A 51 17.14 -12.58 3.53
C LEU A 51 18.23 -12.60 4.61
N LYS A 52 18.00 -13.30 5.73
CA LYS A 52 19.00 -13.50 6.80
C LYS A 52 20.19 -14.32 6.29
N LYS A 53 19.93 -15.43 5.61
CA LYS A 53 20.98 -16.31 5.04
C LYS A 53 21.82 -15.59 3.99
N GLU A 54 21.20 -14.70 3.22
CA GLU A 54 21.87 -13.87 2.22
C GLU A 54 22.58 -12.65 2.82
N GLY A 55 22.45 -12.40 4.12
CA GLY A 55 23.08 -11.27 4.81
C GLY A 55 22.49 -9.91 4.44
N LEU A 56 21.28 -9.88 3.87
CA LEU A 56 20.58 -8.69 3.39
C LEU A 56 19.79 -7.96 4.49
N VAL A 57 19.57 -8.61 5.63
CA VAL A 57 18.91 -8.03 6.80
C VAL A 57 19.79 -8.15 8.04
N TYR A 58 19.48 -7.37 9.07
CA TYR A 58 20.13 -7.45 10.38
C TYR A 58 19.14 -7.08 11.50
N ALA A 59 19.47 -7.52 12.72
CA ALA A 59 18.69 -7.21 13.90
C ALA A 59 19.01 -5.79 14.41
N CYS A 60 17.96 -5.05 14.77
CA CYS A 60 18.05 -3.68 15.23
C CYS A 60 17.47 -3.55 16.64
N GLN A 61 18.31 -3.11 17.58
CA GLN A 61 17.91 -2.87 18.96
C GLN A 61 17.50 -1.43 19.29
N CYS A 62 17.55 -0.52 18.31
CA CYS A 62 17.14 0.87 18.52
C CYS A 62 15.68 0.96 18.99
N THR A 63 15.47 1.69 20.09
CA THR A 63 14.13 2.06 20.54
C THR A 63 13.64 3.32 19.82
N ARG A 64 12.33 3.59 19.82
CA ARG A 64 11.79 4.86 19.30
C ARG A 64 12.48 6.09 19.90
N LYS A 65 12.80 6.04 21.20
CA LYS A 65 13.54 7.11 21.89
C LYS A 65 14.94 7.32 21.33
N MET A 66 15.65 6.23 20.97
CA MET A 66 17.01 6.31 20.39
C MET A 66 16.99 6.86 18.96
N LEU A 67 15.94 6.54 18.20
CA LEU A 67 15.78 7.04 16.83
C LEU A 67 15.47 8.55 16.79
N GLY A 68 14.95 9.11 17.89
CA GLY A 68 14.60 10.52 17.98
C GLY A 68 13.56 10.92 16.92
N SER A 69 13.64 12.16 16.45
CA SER A 69 12.85 12.67 15.32
C SER A 69 13.56 12.48 13.97
N ASN A 70 14.69 11.78 13.91
CA ASN A 70 15.41 11.58 12.66
C ASN A 70 14.56 10.73 11.72
N ALA A 71 14.14 11.32 10.60
CA ALA A 71 13.37 10.63 9.58
C ALA A 71 14.21 9.51 8.91
N ILE A 72 15.53 9.69 8.84
CA ILE A 72 16.47 8.80 8.17
C ILE A 72 17.21 7.94 9.20
N TYR A 73 17.19 6.62 9.02
CA TYR A 73 17.87 5.69 9.90
C TYR A 73 19.38 5.62 9.60
N ALA A 74 20.21 5.99 10.57
CA ALA A 74 21.66 6.13 10.42
C ALA A 74 22.48 4.82 10.47
N GLY A 75 21.86 3.65 10.27
CA GLY A 75 22.62 2.38 10.25
C GLY A 75 23.15 1.91 11.61
N THR A 76 22.68 2.47 12.74
CA THR A 76 23.27 2.29 14.09
C THR A 76 23.53 0.84 14.50
N CYS A 77 22.69 -0.10 14.07
CA CYS A 77 22.83 -1.53 14.41
C CYS A 77 23.37 -2.40 13.27
N ARG A 78 23.69 -1.83 12.10
CA ARG A 78 23.99 -2.57 10.86
C ARG A 78 25.10 -3.60 11.04
N ASP A 79 26.17 -3.22 11.73
CA ASP A 79 27.39 -4.03 11.88
C ASP A 79 27.54 -4.65 13.29
N LEU A 80 26.52 -4.54 14.15
CA LEU A 80 26.60 -5.00 15.53
C LEU A 80 26.43 -6.53 15.69
N GLN A 81 26.08 -7.24 14.61
CA GLN A 81 25.88 -8.70 14.62
C GLN A 81 24.97 -9.19 15.76
N LEU A 82 23.91 -8.42 16.02
CA LEU A 82 22.94 -8.74 17.07
C LEU A 82 22.16 -10.01 16.71
N ASP A 83 21.77 -10.75 17.73
CA ASP A 83 20.82 -11.84 17.59
C ASP A 83 19.43 -11.30 17.19
N PHE A 84 18.71 -12.08 16.38
CA PHE A 84 17.40 -11.69 15.84
C PHE A 84 16.26 -11.82 16.86
N GLN A 85 16.44 -12.53 17.97
CA GLN A 85 15.38 -12.73 18.95
C GLN A 85 15.02 -11.41 19.64
N HIS A 86 13.71 -11.12 19.73
CA HIS A 86 13.18 -9.93 20.40
C HIS A 86 13.74 -8.59 19.86
N GLN A 87 14.13 -8.55 18.59
CA GLN A 87 14.59 -7.35 17.91
C GLN A 87 13.77 -7.05 16.65
N ALA A 88 13.82 -5.79 16.21
CA ALA A 88 13.29 -5.46 14.89
C ALA A 88 14.26 -6.00 13.82
N ILE A 89 13.73 -6.38 12.66
CA ILE A 89 14.53 -6.80 11.51
C ILE A 89 14.50 -5.67 10.49
N ARG A 90 15.68 -5.18 10.10
CA ARG A 90 15.83 -4.16 9.06
C ARG A 90 16.48 -4.75 7.82
N VAL A 91 16.04 -4.29 6.66
CA VAL A 91 16.69 -4.59 5.38
C VAL A 91 17.74 -3.52 5.07
N LYS A 92 18.86 -3.97 4.54
CA LYS A 92 19.95 -3.11 4.10
C LYS A 92 19.56 -2.43 2.79
N VAL A 93 19.73 -1.12 2.73
CA VAL A 93 19.70 -0.34 1.48
C VAL A 93 21.12 -0.04 1.00
N GLN A 94 21.30 0.27 -0.28
CA GLN A 94 22.58 0.70 -0.84
C GLN A 94 22.43 2.10 -1.44
N ASP A 95 23.55 2.83 -1.49
CA ASP A 95 23.72 4.10 -2.17
C ASP A 95 23.53 3.95 -3.69
N GLN A 96 22.26 3.88 -4.10
CA GLN A 96 21.88 3.87 -5.50
C GLN A 96 20.50 4.50 -5.71
N PRO A 97 20.29 5.17 -6.86
CA PRO A 97 18.98 5.68 -7.20
C PRO A 97 18.04 4.52 -7.57
N ILE A 98 16.84 4.55 -7.00
CA ILE A 98 15.71 3.72 -7.39
C ILE A 98 14.70 4.62 -8.06
N CYS A 99 14.40 4.32 -9.33
CA CYS A 99 13.47 5.08 -10.14
C CYS A 99 12.37 4.20 -10.72
N PHE A 100 11.18 4.77 -10.84
CA PHE A 100 10.08 4.19 -11.59
C PHE A 100 9.27 5.27 -12.30
N ASP A 101 8.66 4.87 -13.41
CA ASP A 101 7.73 5.71 -14.15
C ASP A 101 6.32 5.37 -13.66
N ASP A 102 5.71 6.31 -12.95
CA ASP A 102 4.31 6.23 -12.56
C ASP A 102 3.43 6.70 -13.73
N ARG A 103 2.45 5.86 -14.08
CA ARG A 103 1.57 6.14 -15.23
C ARG A 103 0.77 7.44 -15.13
N LEU A 104 0.61 8.02 -13.93
CA LEU A 104 -0.12 9.26 -13.72
C LEU A 104 0.75 10.39 -13.12
N GLN A 105 1.64 10.04 -12.19
CA GLN A 105 2.49 11.00 -11.47
C GLN A 105 3.85 11.26 -12.15
N GLY A 106 4.20 10.48 -13.17
CA GLY A 106 5.44 10.62 -13.95
C GLY A 106 6.64 9.95 -13.30
N LEU A 107 7.85 10.41 -13.64
CA LEU A 107 9.10 9.82 -13.15
C LEU A 107 9.34 10.16 -11.68
N HIS A 108 9.45 9.13 -10.85
CA HIS A 108 9.87 9.22 -9.45
C HIS A 108 11.23 8.55 -9.25
N CYS A 109 12.09 9.18 -8.45
CA CYS A 109 13.41 8.69 -8.12
C CYS A 109 13.75 9.05 -6.67
N SER A 110 14.31 8.09 -5.92
CA SER A 110 14.85 8.31 -4.58
C SER A 110 16.14 7.51 -4.39
N ASN A 111 17.04 8.02 -3.56
CA ASN A 111 18.16 7.23 -3.03
C ASN A 111 17.83 6.86 -1.58
N LEU A 112 17.45 5.60 -1.37
CA LEU A 112 16.96 5.15 -0.07
C LEU A 112 18.02 5.28 1.04
N GLU A 113 19.33 5.20 0.74
CA GLU A 113 20.36 5.39 1.77
C GLU A 113 20.33 6.81 2.35
N HIS A 114 20.07 7.81 1.51
CA HIS A 114 20.05 9.22 1.91
C HIS A 114 18.66 9.70 2.35
N ASP A 115 17.60 9.15 1.77
CA ASP A 115 16.23 9.65 1.97
C ASP A 115 15.48 8.90 3.09
N LEU A 116 15.94 7.70 3.47
CA LEU A 116 15.24 6.82 4.42
C LEU A 116 16.14 6.04 5.38
N GLY A 117 17.23 5.49 4.88
CA GLY A 117 18.06 4.49 5.53
C GLY A 117 17.42 3.09 5.57
N ASP A 118 18.13 2.15 6.21
CA ASP A 118 17.69 0.75 6.37
C ASP A 118 16.33 0.69 7.06
N PHE A 119 15.30 0.15 6.39
CA PHE A 119 13.92 0.16 6.88
C PHE A 119 13.48 -1.18 7.47
N VAL A 120 12.43 -1.16 8.28
CA VAL A 120 11.97 -2.32 9.06
C VAL A 120 11.10 -3.25 8.22
N LEU A 121 11.44 -4.54 8.20
CA LEU A 121 10.61 -5.62 7.62
C LEU A 121 9.79 -6.38 8.67
N LYS A 122 10.29 -6.47 9.90
CA LYS A 122 9.58 -7.05 11.05
C LYS A 122 9.84 -6.21 12.29
N ARG A 123 8.77 -5.84 13.00
CA ARG A 123 8.87 -5.05 14.23
C ARG A 123 9.38 -5.91 15.38
N ARG A 124 9.88 -5.25 16.44
CA ARG A 124 10.33 -5.92 17.67
C ARG A 124 9.23 -6.75 18.34
N ASP A 125 7.99 -6.32 18.23
CA ASP A 125 6.81 -7.03 18.77
C ASP A 125 6.33 -8.18 17.87
N GLY A 126 7.10 -8.52 16.83
CA GLY A 126 6.82 -9.65 15.95
C GLY A 126 5.95 -9.33 14.74
N ILE A 127 5.31 -8.16 14.69
CA ILE A 127 4.41 -7.78 13.60
C ILE A 127 5.21 -7.60 12.30
N ILE A 128 4.75 -8.28 11.24
CA ILE A 128 5.26 -8.16 9.89
C ILE A 128 4.95 -6.76 9.35
N ASN A 129 5.94 -6.11 8.76
CA ASN A 129 5.75 -4.78 8.19
C ASN A 129 5.05 -4.87 6.83
N TYR A 130 4.17 -3.91 6.55
CA TYR A 130 3.53 -3.71 5.25
C TYR A 130 4.49 -3.86 4.07
N GLN A 131 5.71 -3.29 4.15
CA GLN A 131 6.69 -3.36 3.06
C GLN A 131 7.07 -4.80 2.69
N LEU A 132 7.18 -5.70 3.67
CA LEU A 132 7.47 -7.10 3.41
C LEU A 132 6.24 -7.83 2.87
N ALA A 133 5.10 -7.72 3.57
CA ALA A 133 3.90 -8.47 3.24
C ALA A 133 3.41 -8.15 1.81
N VAL A 134 3.36 -6.86 1.45
CA VAL A 134 2.87 -6.42 0.13
C VAL A 134 3.76 -6.93 -1.01
N VAL A 135 5.08 -6.86 -0.90
CA VAL A 135 6.01 -7.29 -1.96
C VAL A 135 5.95 -8.79 -2.16
N VAL A 136 5.87 -9.55 -1.07
CA VAL A 136 5.77 -11.02 -1.13
C VAL A 136 4.44 -11.45 -1.74
N ASP A 137 3.32 -10.85 -1.31
CA ASP A 137 2.01 -11.23 -1.82
C ASP A 137 1.77 -10.77 -3.26
N ASP A 138 2.23 -9.58 -3.64
CA ASP A 138 2.12 -9.13 -5.03
C ASP A 138 2.84 -10.08 -5.98
N TYR A 139 4.02 -10.57 -5.59
CA TYR A 139 4.74 -11.60 -6.35
C TYR A 139 3.97 -12.93 -6.41
N LEU A 140 3.53 -13.44 -5.25
CA LEU A 140 2.84 -14.75 -5.18
C LEU A 140 1.48 -14.75 -5.88
N GLN A 141 0.80 -13.60 -5.94
CA GLN A 141 -0.46 -13.43 -6.67
C GLN A 141 -0.25 -13.10 -8.16
N GLY A 142 1.00 -12.97 -8.63
CA GLY A 142 1.30 -12.65 -10.02
C GLY A 142 0.81 -11.26 -10.44
N ILE A 143 0.78 -10.31 -9.50
CA ILE A 143 0.42 -8.92 -9.79
C ILE A 143 1.40 -8.37 -10.82
N THR A 144 0.87 -7.63 -11.79
CA THR A 144 1.67 -6.96 -12.84
C THR A 144 1.54 -5.43 -12.77
N HIS A 145 0.39 -4.96 -12.27
CA HIS A 145 0.05 -3.55 -12.17
C HIS A 145 -0.48 -3.25 -10.77
N VAL A 146 0.11 -2.27 -10.11
CA VAL A 146 -0.33 -1.78 -8.81
C VAL A 146 -0.97 -0.41 -9.02
N VAL A 147 -2.29 -0.33 -8.78
CA VAL A 147 -3.07 0.91 -8.82
C VAL A 147 -3.54 1.21 -7.40
N ARG A 148 -3.09 2.32 -6.82
CA ARG A 148 -3.36 2.69 -5.42
C ARG A 148 -3.33 4.20 -5.20
N GLY A 149 -3.66 4.68 -4.00
CA GLY A 149 -3.65 6.11 -3.69
C GLY A 149 -2.24 6.72 -3.62
N ALA A 150 -2.11 8.00 -3.99
CA ALA A 150 -0.86 8.75 -4.01
C ALA A 150 -0.18 8.93 -2.65
N ASP A 151 -0.85 8.64 -1.54
CA ASP A 151 -0.22 8.59 -0.21
C ASP A 151 0.79 7.46 -0.06
N LEU A 152 0.77 6.47 -0.97
CA LEU A 152 1.70 5.35 -0.97
C LEU A 152 2.85 5.51 -1.97
N LEU A 153 2.95 6.66 -2.64
CA LEU A 153 3.93 6.92 -3.70
C LEU A 153 5.37 6.68 -3.21
N ASP A 154 5.76 7.30 -2.09
CA ASP A 154 7.11 7.17 -1.47
C ASP A 154 7.42 5.78 -0.90
N ASN A 155 6.42 4.88 -0.82
CA ASN A 155 6.67 3.49 -0.45
C ASN A 155 7.12 2.65 -1.65
N THR A 156 6.88 3.13 -2.86
CA THR A 156 7.11 2.37 -4.08
C THR A 156 8.59 2.07 -4.29
N GLU A 157 9.47 3.02 -4.02
CA GLU A 157 10.93 2.83 -4.13
C GLU A 157 11.43 1.79 -3.12
N ARG A 158 10.86 1.76 -1.91
CA ARG A 158 11.16 0.76 -0.87
C ARG A 158 10.76 -0.64 -1.31
N GLN A 159 9.60 -0.74 -1.94
CA GLN A 159 9.03 -2.00 -2.42
C GLN A 159 9.77 -2.51 -3.65
N ILE A 160 10.16 -1.62 -4.57
CA ILE A 160 11.03 -1.94 -5.70
C ILE A 160 12.38 -2.44 -5.18
N TRP A 161 12.99 -1.74 -4.22
CA TRP A 161 14.24 -2.18 -3.60
C TRP A 161 14.13 -3.59 -3.03
N LEU A 162 13.11 -3.86 -2.22
CA LEU A 162 12.91 -5.18 -1.64
C LEU A 162 12.62 -6.24 -2.71
N GLY A 163 11.82 -5.93 -3.73
CA GLY A 163 11.54 -6.82 -4.84
C GLY A 163 12.81 -7.17 -5.63
N GLN A 164 13.70 -6.21 -5.86
CA GLN A 164 15.00 -6.43 -6.50
C GLN A 164 15.89 -7.37 -5.69
N LEU A 165 15.98 -7.16 -4.36
CA LEU A 165 16.72 -8.05 -3.47
C LEU A 165 16.20 -9.49 -3.52
N LEU A 166 14.89 -9.67 -3.63
CA LEU A 166 14.24 -10.98 -3.70
C LEU A 166 14.23 -11.58 -5.11
N GLY A 167 14.72 -10.85 -6.13
CA GLY A 167 14.71 -11.30 -7.52
C GLY A 167 13.31 -11.36 -8.15
N TYR A 168 12.36 -10.58 -7.64
CA TYR A 168 10.97 -10.55 -8.12
C TYR A 168 10.84 -9.70 -9.40
N PRO A 169 9.87 -10.01 -10.28
CA PRO A 169 9.64 -9.26 -11.51
C PRO A 169 9.24 -7.81 -11.22
N LYS A 170 9.61 -6.90 -12.13
CA LYS A 170 9.23 -5.49 -12.07
C LYS A 170 7.72 -5.34 -12.30
N LEU A 171 7.09 -4.50 -11.47
CA LEU A 171 5.69 -4.11 -11.60
C LEU A 171 5.54 -2.75 -12.31
N SER A 172 4.36 -2.51 -12.87
CA SER A 172 3.92 -1.19 -13.32
C SER A 172 3.10 -0.51 -12.22
N TYR A 173 3.30 0.79 -12.03
CA TYR A 173 2.64 1.55 -10.96
C TYR A 173 1.78 2.68 -11.53
N MET A 174 0.66 2.95 -10.87
CA MET A 174 -0.17 4.12 -11.11
C MET A 174 -0.76 4.59 -9.79
N HIS A 175 -0.45 5.83 -9.39
CA HIS A 175 -0.91 6.38 -8.13
C HIS A 175 -2.05 7.39 -8.35
N LEU A 176 -3.24 7.02 -7.90
CA LEU A 176 -4.46 7.82 -8.01
C LEU A 176 -4.45 9.03 -7.05
N PRO A 177 -4.95 10.20 -7.47
CA PRO A 177 -5.12 11.36 -6.61
C PRO A 177 -6.03 11.07 -5.41
N LEU A 178 -5.76 11.72 -4.29
CA LEU A 178 -6.50 11.54 -3.03
C LEU A 178 -7.73 12.44 -2.97
N ALA A 179 -8.86 11.90 -2.53
CA ALA A 179 -10.04 12.68 -2.17
C ALA A 179 -9.80 13.43 -0.85
N MET A 180 -10.06 14.73 -0.87
CA MET A 180 -9.83 15.65 0.25
C MET A 180 -11.16 16.23 0.76
N ASN A 181 -11.24 16.51 2.07
CA ASN A 181 -12.37 17.24 2.65
C ASN A 181 -12.26 18.76 2.42
N ASP A 182 -13.26 19.51 2.90
CA ASP A 182 -13.34 20.97 2.79
C ASP A 182 -12.22 21.72 3.52
N GLN A 183 -11.51 21.04 4.42
CA GLN A 183 -10.35 21.53 5.15
C GLN A 183 -9.02 21.16 4.47
N GLY A 184 -9.05 20.56 3.28
CA GLY A 184 -7.85 20.11 2.57
C GLY A 184 -7.15 18.94 3.27
N GLN A 185 -7.88 18.17 4.08
CA GLN A 185 -7.37 16.98 4.74
C GLN A 185 -7.80 15.73 3.96
N LYS A 186 -6.92 14.73 3.90
CA LYS A 186 -7.25 13.43 3.31
C LYS A 186 -8.47 12.85 4.03
N LEU A 187 -9.43 12.32 3.30
CA LEU A 187 -10.50 11.52 3.89
C LEU A 187 -9.89 10.32 4.61
N SER A 188 -10.00 10.33 5.94
CA SER A 188 -9.47 9.28 6.80
C SER A 188 -10.35 9.12 8.03
N LYS A 189 -10.28 7.94 8.67
CA LYS A 189 -10.98 7.69 9.94
C LYS A 189 -10.56 8.67 11.04
N GLN A 190 -9.33 9.20 11.00
CA GLN A 190 -8.85 10.22 11.94
C GLN A 190 -9.47 11.60 11.68
N ASN A 191 -9.88 11.86 10.44
CA ASN A 191 -10.49 13.11 9.99
C ASN A 191 -12.03 12.98 9.87
N LEU A 192 -12.63 12.04 10.61
CA LEU A 192 -14.09 11.83 10.69
C LEU A 192 -14.77 11.52 9.36
N ALA A 193 -14.05 10.93 8.39
CA ALA A 193 -14.68 10.47 7.15
C ALA A 193 -15.83 9.50 7.48
N HIS A 194 -17.01 9.75 6.90
CA HIS A 194 -18.16 8.91 7.12
C HIS A 194 -17.94 7.54 6.46
N ALA A 195 -18.42 6.48 7.12
CA ALA A 195 -18.47 5.17 6.49
C ALA A 195 -19.40 5.23 5.27
N LEU A 196 -19.12 4.41 4.25
CA LEU A 196 -19.96 4.35 3.05
C LEU A 196 -21.38 3.91 3.44
N ASP A 197 -22.37 4.70 3.05
CA ASP A 197 -23.77 4.30 3.12
C ASP A 197 -24.05 3.32 1.98
N LEU A 198 -24.02 2.02 2.30
CA LEU A 198 -24.15 0.93 1.32
C LEU A 198 -25.50 0.94 0.60
N THR A 199 -26.51 1.63 1.14
CA THR A 199 -27.82 1.77 0.48
C THR A 199 -27.78 2.74 -0.71
N LYS A 200 -26.70 3.54 -0.83
CA LYS A 200 -26.45 4.52 -1.89
C LYS A 200 -25.30 4.11 -2.82
N ALA A 201 -25.04 2.81 -2.93
CA ALA A 201 -23.92 2.31 -3.72
C ALA A 201 -23.92 2.83 -5.18
N PRO A 202 -25.05 2.87 -5.92
CA PRO A 202 -25.10 3.49 -7.25
C PRO A 202 -24.67 4.96 -7.27
N GLU A 203 -25.21 5.78 -6.37
CA GLU A 203 -24.92 7.22 -6.33
C GLU A 203 -23.47 7.49 -5.93
N LEU A 204 -22.95 6.76 -4.95
CA LEU A 204 -21.55 6.87 -4.51
C LEU A 204 -20.59 6.40 -5.61
N LEU A 205 -20.95 5.34 -6.35
CA LEU A 205 -20.18 4.88 -7.50
C LEU A 205 -20.15 5.94 -8.61
N GLN A 206 -21.29 6.56 -8.93
CA GLN A 206 -21.36 7.65 -9.90
C GLN A 206 -20.47 8.83 -9.48
N GLN A 207 -20.50 9.21 -8.20
CA GLN A 207 -19.64 10.27 -7.66
C GLN A 207 -18.16 9.92 -7.81
N ALA A 208 -17.76 8.67 -7.51
CA ALA A 208 -16.37 8.22 -7.67
C ALA A 208 -15.91 8.24 -9.13
N ILE A 209 -16.76 7.78 -10.07
CA ILE A 209 -16.50 7.83 -11.52
C ILE A 209 -16.29 9.27 -11.98
N GLN A 210 -17.17 10.19 -11.58
CA GLN A 210 -17.05 11.62 -11.88
C GLN A 210 -15.80 12.25 -11.27
N ALA A 211 -15.47 11.89 -10.02
CA ALA A 211 -14.29 12.39 -9.33
C ALA A 211 -12.98 11.99 -10.04
N LEU A 212 -12.95 10.80 -10.65
CA LEU A 212 -11.85 10.32 -11.49
C LEU A 212 -11.86 10.89 -12.91
N GLY A 213 -12.71 11.88 -13.21
CA GLY A 213 -12.82 12.53 -14.51
C GLY A 213 -13.40 11.64 -15.61
N GLN A 214 -13.96 10.49 -15.27
CA GLN A 214 -14.44 9.52 -16.26
C GLN A 214 -15.78 9.94 -16.88
N PRO A 215 -16.10 9.41 -18.08
CA PRO A 215 -17.39 9.66 -18.72
C PRO A 215 -18.56 9.27 -17.80
N GLN A 216 -19.66 10.02 -17.91
CA GLN A 216 -20.86 9.75 -17.12
C GLN A 216 -21.45 8.38 -17.47
N VAL A 217 -21.81 7.63 -16.44
CA VAL A 217 -22.58 6.38 -16.55
C VAL A 217 -24.03 6.61 -16.16
N ASP A 218 -24.93 5.85 -16.77
CA ASP A 218 -26.36 5.87 -16.42
C ASP A 218 -26.53 5.32 -15.01
N LEU A 219 -27.37 5.97 -14.19
CA LEU A 219 -27.61 5.52 -12.82
C LEU A 219 -28.46 4.24 -12.84
N ASP A 220 -27.88 3.13 -12.41
CA ASP A 220 -28.49 1.80 -12.40
C ASP A 220 -27.86 0.97 -11.26
N ARG A 221 -28.08 -0.35 -11.24
CA ARG A 221 -27.36 -1.27 -10.38
C ARG A 221 -25.84 -1.20 -10.64
N PRO A 222 -25.00 -1.31 -9.60
CA PRO A 222 -23.56 -1.09 -9.73
C PRO A 222 -22.88 -1.95 -10.81
N GLU A 223 -23.26 -3.22 -10.99
CA GLU A 223 -22.72 -4.10 -12.04
C GLU A 223 -22.93 -3.54 -13.46
N VAL A 224 -24.09 -2.93 -13.73
CA VAL A 224 -24.37 -2.32 -15.06
C VAL A 224 -23.54 -1.05 -15.24
N MET A 225 -23.48 -0.23 -14.19
CA MET A 225 -22.67 0.99 -14.18
C MET A 225 -21.19 0.69 -14.39
N LEU A 226 -20.66 -0.33 -13.71
CA LEU A 226 -19.27 -0.77 -13.83
C LEU A 226 -18.97 -1.31 -15.23
N LYS A 227 -19.86 -2.11 -15.82
CA LYS A 227 -19.72 -2.56 -17.21
C LYS A 227 -19.64 -1.38 -18.18
N GLN A 228 -20.52 -0.39 -18.02
CA GLN A 228 -20.47 0.83 -18.82
C GLN A 228 -19.16 1.60 -18.60
N ALA A 229 -18.78 1.83 -17.34
CA ALA A 229 -17.54 2.53 -16.98
C ALA A 229 -16.30 1.86 -17.59
N VAL A 230 -16.21 0.53 -17.54
CA VAL A 230 -15.11 -0.25 -18.13
C VAL A 230 -15.04 -0.06 -19.64
N THR A 231 -16.18 -0.07 -20.35
CA THR A 231 -16.20 0.15 -21.81
C THR A 231 -15.79 1.56 -22.22
N GLN A 232 -15.94 2.54 -21.32
CA GLN A 232 -15.69 3.96 -21.57
C GLN A 232 -14.41 4.47 -20.91
N TRP A 233 -13.71 3.59 -20.16
CA TRP A 233 -12.59 3.97 -19.31
C TRP A 233 -11.49 4.65 -20.11
N ASN A 234 -11.06 5.82 -19.63
CA ASN A 234 -9.93 6.52 -20.20
C ASN A 234 -9.01 7.05 -19.08
N VAL A 235 -7.81 6.46 -19.02
CA VAL A 235 -6.80 6.80 -18.03
C VAL A 235 -6.33 8.25 -18.14
N ASP A 236 -6.32 8.81 -19.35
CA ASP A 236 -5.85 10.17 -19.61
C ASP A 236 -6.80 11.24 -19.06
N LEU A 237 -8.02 10.85 -18.66
CA LEU A 237 -8.99 11.75 -18.03
C LEU A 237 -8.83 11.84 -16.51
N ILE A 238 -8.03 10.95 -15.90
CA ILE A 238 -7.81 10.98 -14.46
C ILE A 238 -7.06 12.27 -14.12
N PRO A 239 -7.52 13.07 -13.13
CA PRO A 239 -6.83 14.29 -12.74
C PRO A 239 -5.36 14.02 -12.37
N HIS A 240 -4.44 14.74 -13.02
CA HIS A 240 -3.03 14.70 -12.68
C HIS A 240 -2.77 15.44 -11.35
N GLY A 241 -1.82 14.90 -10.57
CA GLY A 241 -1.49 15.39 -9.24
C GLY A 241 -1.88 14.41 -8.14
N GLN A 242 -1.49 14.71 -6.91
CA GLN A 242 -1.68 13.79 -5.77
C GLN A 242 -3.02 13.98 -5.06
N GLN A 243 -3.82 14.99 -5.44
CA GLN A 243 -5.09 15.32 -4.80
C GLN A 243 -6.14 15.65 -5.86
N LEU A 244 -7.37 15.22 -5.62
CA LEU A 244 -8.52 15.56 -6.45
C LEU A 244 -8.94 17.01 -6.20
N CYS A 245 -9.34 17.70 -7.26
CA CYS A 245 -9.95 19.02 -7.14
C CYS A 245 -11.41 18.88 -6.68
N GLY A 246 -11.71 19.33 -5.47
CA GLY A 246 -13.06 19.32 -4.92
C GLY A 246 -13.10 18.98 -3.44
N THR A 247 -14.30 19.06 -2.87
CA THR A 247 -14.59 18.62 -1.51
C THR A 247 -15.38 17.33 -1.58
N TYR A 248 -14.86 16.30 -0.91
CA TYR A 248 -15.50 15.00 -0.77
C TYR A 248 -15.83 14.79 0.72
N LEU A 249 -17.01 14.26 1.02
CA LEU A 249 -17.53 14.03 2.37
C LEU A 249 -17.74 12.54 2.63
#